data_AF-A0A401U292-F1
#
_entry.id   AF-A0A401U292-F1
#
_cell.length_a   1.000
_cell.length_b   1.000
_cell.length_c   1.000
_cell.angle_alpha   90.00
_cell.angle_beta   90.00
_cell.angle_gamma   90.00
#
_symmetry.space_group_name_H-M   'P 1'
#
loop_
_entity.id
_entity.type
_entity.pdbx_description
1 polymer ?
#
loop_
_entity_poly.entity_id
_entity_poly.type
_entity_poly.pdbx_seq_one_letter_code
_entity_poly.pdbx_strand_id
1 'polypeptide(L)'
;PSAGGPAAKTAAGKTGKLPEWNLADLYSGIDAPEVGRDLQKMDADCVAFETDYKGKLAENTAREGGGKWLAEAVRRYEAIDDLAGRLGSYAGLVHAGDSVDPAISKFYGDVSERLTAASVHLLFFSLELNRVDDDVIERAMAEPALGHYRPWIEDLRKDKPYQLEDRVEQLFHEKAQS
;
A
#
# COMPACT_ATOMS: atom_id res chain seq x y z
N PRO A 1 -20.13 -45.60 47.82
CA PRO A 1 -18.77 -45.36 47.27
C PRO A 1 -18.42 -46.39 46.19
N SER A 2 -17.74 -45.93 45.14
CA SER A 2 -17.22 -46.67 43.97
C SER A 2 -18.22 -47.15 42.91
N ALA A 3 -18.47 -46.26 41.94
CA ALA A 3 -18.81 -46.64 40.57
C ALA A 3 -17.56 -46.41 39.70
N GLY A 4 -17.02 -47.49 39.12
CA GLY A 4 -15.97 -47.42 38.11
C GLY A 4 -16.59 -47.24 36.72
N GLY A 5 -16.50 -46.05 36.15
CA GLY A 5 -16.84 -45.79 34.75
C GLY A 5 -15.63 -46.05 33.84
N PRO A 6 -15.80 -46.62 32.63
CA PRO A 6 -14.70 -46.84 31.72
C PRO A 6 -14.20 -45.50 31.16
N ALA A 7 -12.88 -45.32 31.17
CA ALA A 7 -12.22 -44.19 30.53
C ALA A 7 -12.49 -44.20 29.03
N ALA A 8 -13.18 -43.18 28.54
CA ALA A 8 -13.30 -42.91 27.12
C ALA A 8 -11.91 -42.56 26.58
N LYS A 9 -11.32 -43.47 25.80
CA LYS A 9 -10.14 -43.18 24.99
C LYS A 9 -10.55 -42.20 23.91
N THR A 10 -10.16 -40.94 24.04
CA THR A 10 -10.19 -39.96 22.95
C THR A 10 -9.30 -40.49 21.84
N ALA A 11 -9.92 -41.01 20.78
CA ALA A 11 -9.24 -41.28 19.53
C ALA A 11 -8.80 -39.92 18.96
N ALA A 12 -7.50 -39.60 19.11
CA ALA A 12 -6.85 -38.57 18.32
C ALA A 12 -6.86 -39.04 16.86
N GLY A 13 -7.97 -38.77 16.17
CA GLY A 13 -8.06 -38.94 14.73
C GLY A 13 -6.98 -38.07 14.11
N LYS A 14 -6.06 -38.69 13.37
CA LYS A 14 -5.10 -37.98 12.52
C LYS A 14 -5.93 -37.06 11.62
N THR A 15 -5.91 -35.77 11.90
CA THR A 15 -6.38 -34.77 10.94
C THR A 15 -5.56 -35.01 9.67
N GLY A 16 -6.22 -35.45 8.60
CA GLY A 16 -5.58 -35.45 7.29
C GLY A 16 -5.09 -34.02 7.01
N LYS A 17 -3.96 -33.88 6.29
CA LYS A 17 -3.46 -32.55 5.89
C LYS A 17 -4.63 -31.75 5.32
N LEU A 18 -4.95 -30.64 5.97
CA LEU A 18 -5.98 -29.74 5.48
C LEU A 18 -5.50 -29.15 4.15
N PRO A 19 -6.40 -28.88 3.19
CA PRO A 19 -6.02 -28.20 1.97
C PRO A 19 -5.54 -26.79 2.31
N GLU A 20 -4.32 -26.47 1.88
CA GLU A 20 -3.72 -25.14 2.00
C GLU A 20 -3.82 -24.41 0.67
N TRP A 21 -3.86 -23.07 0.72
CA TRP A 21 -3.82 -22.25 -0.48
C TRP A 21 -2.43 -22.35 -1.11
N ASN A 22 -2.36 -22.60 -2.42
CA ASN A 22 -1.10 -22.55 -3.14
C ASN A 22 -0.74 -21.08 -3.42
N LEU A 23 0.28 -20.57 -2.74
CA LEU A 23 0.75 -19.18 -2.88
C LEU A 23 2.06 -19.07 -3.66
N ALA A 24 2.52 -20.16 -4.29
CA ALA A 24 3.78 -20.21 -5.02
C ALA A 24 3.82 -19.26 -6.23
N ASP A 25 2.66 -18.86 -6.76
CA ASP A 25 2.55 -17.85 -7.81
C ASP A 25 2.95 -16.43 -7.33
N LEU A 26 2.92 -16.19 -6.01
CA LEU A 26 3.38 -14.94 -5.38
C LEU A 26 4.83 -15.06 -4.93
N TYR A 27 5.09 -15.99 -4.00
CA TYR A 27 6.42 -16.32 -3.50
C TYR A 27 6.47 -17.79 -3.08
N SER A 28 7.62 -18.44 -3.25
CA SER A 28 7.78 -19.87 -2.92
C SER A 28 7.72 -20.18 -1.41
N GLY A 29 7.82 -19.17 -0.55
CA GLY A 29 7.83 -19.29 0.90
C GLY A 29 8.15 -17.95 1.58
N ILE A 30 7.94 -17.86 2.90
CA ILE A 30 8.23 -16.65 3.69
C ILE A 30 9.73 -16.27 3.67
N ASP A 31 10.60 -17.26 3.48
CA ASP A 31 12.05 -17.10 3.38
C ASP A 31 12.54 -16.99 1.93
N ALA A 32 11.64 -16.83 0.95
CA ALA A 32 12.02 -16.71 -0.45
C ALA A 32 12.89 -15.45 -0.64
N PRO A 33 14.05 -15.54 -1.31
CA PRO A 33 14.95 -14.40 -1.47
C PRO A 33 14.30 -13.23 -2.22
N GLU A 34 13.31 -13.52 -3.06
CA GLU A 34 12.47 -12.54 -3.75
C GLU A 34 11.73 -11.62 -2.78
N VAL A 35 11.25 -12.14 -1.63
CA VAL A 35 10.56 -11.34 -0.62
C VAL A 35 11.50 -10.27 -0.05
N GLY A 36 12.71 -10.68 0.34
CA GLY A 36 13.72 -9.75 0.85
C GLY A 36 14.13 -8.70 -0.19
N ARG A 37 14.35 -9.12 -1.44
CA ARG A 37 14.66 -8.21 -2.55
C ARG A 37 13.54 -7.21 -2.79
N ASP A 38 12.30 -7.69 -2.82
CA ASP A 38 11.14 -6.87 -3.16
C ASP A 38 10.81 -5.88 -2.04
N LEU A 39 10.95 -6.28 -0.77
CA LEU A 39 10.87 -5.37 0.37
C LEU A 39 11.96 -4.28 0.31
N GLN A 40 13.20 -4.62 -0.05
CA GLN A 40 14.28 -3.63 -0.19
C GLN A 40 14.03 -2.68 -1.36
N LYS A 41 13.55 -3.22 -2.48
CA LYS A 41 13.19 -2.44 -3.66
C LYS A 41 12.07 -1.44 -3.34
N MET A 42 11.01 -1.90 -2.68
CA MET A 42 9.89 -1.05 -2.26
C MET A 42 10.37 0.12 -1.40
N ASP A 43 11.15 -0.14 -0.35
CA ASP A 43 11.68 0.91 0.52
C ASP A 43 12.50 1.95 -0.27
N ALA A 44 13.40 1.49 -1.14
CA ALA A 44 14.24 2.37 -1.94
C ALA A 44 13.42 3.19 -2.95
N ASP A 45 12.46 2.55 -3.62
CA ASP A 45 11.61 3.21 -4.61
C ASP A 45 10.70 4.26 -3.96
N CYS A 46 10.15 4.00 -2.76
CA CYS A 46 9.36 4.97 -2.00
C CYS A 46 10.16 6.23 -1.65
N VAL A 47 11.37 6.06 -1.12
CA VAL A 47 12.25 7.20 -0.76
C VAL A 47 12.68 7.98 -2.01
N ALA A 48 13.02 7.28 -3.09
CA ALA A 48 13.37 7.92 -4.35
C ALA A 48 12.18 8.68 -4.95
N PHE A 49 10.99 8.09 -4.90
CA PHE A 49 9.76 8.72 -5.36
C PHE A 49 9.45 10.00 -4.58
N GLU A 50 9.53 9.95 -3.25
CA GLU A 50 9.36 11.14 -2.42
C GLU A 50 10.39 12.23 -2.79
N THR A 51 11.66 11.86 -2.90
CA THR A 51 12.74 12.79 -3.25
C THR A 51 12.51 13.45 -4.61
N ASP A 52 12.05 12.68 -5.59
CA ASP A 52 11.89 13.13 -6.97
C ASP A 52 10.68 14.04 -7.14
N TYR A 53 9.56 13.77 -6.45
CA TYR A 53 8.27 14.40 -6.73
C TYR A 53 7.74 15.32 -5.62
N LYS A 54 8.12 15.14 -4.35
CA LYS A 54 7.54 15.94 -3.26
C LYS A 54 7.83 17.42 -3.39
N GLY A 55 6.80 18.25 -3.21
CA GLY A 55 6.82 19.70 -3.38
C GLY A 55 6.93 20.17 -4.83
N LYS A 56 6.85 19.28 -5.82
CA LYS A 56 7.20 19.59 -7.22
C LYS A 56 6.03 19.38 -8.19
N LEU A 57 4.90 18.81 -7.76
CA LEU A 57 3.80 18.43 -8.68
C LEU A 57 3.20 19.65 -9.39
N ALA A 58 2.84 20.70 -8.66
CA ALA A 58 2.18 21.86 -9.26
C ALA A 58 3.07 22.54 -10.32
N GLU A 59 4.34 22.78 -9.99
CA GLU A 59 5.27 23.46 -10.88
C GLU A 59 5.59 22.60 -12.12
N ASN A 60 5.91 21.31 -11.96
CA ASN A 60 6.32 20.49 -13.09
C ASN A 60 5.16 20.11 -14.00
N THR A 61 3.95 19.91 -13.46
CA THR A 61 2.76 19.62 -14.25
C THR A 61 2.35 20.84 -15.11
N ALA A 62 2.61 22.06 -14.63
CA ALA A 62 2.28 23.29 -15.36
C ALA A 62 3.21 23.60 -16.55
N ARG A 63 4.40 22.99 -16.61
CA ARG A 63 5.40 23.21 -17.66
C ARG A 63 5.01 22.54 -18.98
N GLU A 64 5.67 22.94 -20.06
CA GLU A 64 5.62 22.20 -21.32
C GLU A 64 6.08 20.76 -21.10
N GLY A 65 5.33 19.78 -21.60
CA GLY A 65 5.58 18.36 -21.33
C GLY A 65 5.16 17.88 -19.94
N GLY A 66 4.49 18.71 -19.14
CA GLY A 66 4.03 18.37 -17.78
C GLY A 66 3.13 17.14 -17.72
N GLY A 67 2.29 16.90 -18.73
CA GLY A 67 1.47 15.68 -18.83
C GLY A 67 2.30 14.39 -18.92
N LYS A 68 3.40 14.40 -19.69
CA LYS A 68 4.32 13.25 -19.77
C LYS A 68 5.06 13.02 -18.46
N TRP A 69 5.49 14.11 -17.84
CA TRP A 69 6.15 14.05 -16.54
C TRP A 69 5.21 13.50 -15.44
N LEU A 70 3.94 13.92 -15.45
CA LEU A 70 2.92 13.40 -14.55
C LEU A 70 2.60 11.93 -14.84
N ALA A 71 2.49 11.53 -16.12
CA ALA A 71 2.29 10.13 -16.49
C ALA A 71 3.40 9.22 -15.94
N GLU A 72 4.65 9.68 -16.03
CA GLU A 72 5.80 8.97 -15.47
C GLU A 72 5.72 8.85 -13.95
N ALA A 73 5.30 9.92 -13.26
CA ALA A 73 5.08 9.90 -11.82
C ALA A 73 3.99 8.88 -11.43
N VAL A 74 2.84 8.91 -12.11
CA VAL A 74 1.72 7.99 -11.83
C VAL A 74 2.12 6.54 -12.07
N ARG A 75 2.84 6.25 -13.15
CA ARG A 75 3.34 4.89 -13.45
C ARG A 75 4.33 4.38 -12.41
N ARG A 76 5.20 5.26 -11.89
CA ARG A 76 6.12 4.89 -10.78
C ARG A 76 5.35 4.64 -9.49
N TYR A 77 4.34 5.47 -9.19
CA TYR A 77 3.47 5.29 -8.04
C TYR A 77 2.72 3.95 -8.10
N GLU A 78 2.10 3.64 -9.24
CA GLU A 78 1.42 2.36 -9.50
C GLU A 78 2.37 1.16 -9.31
N ALA A 79 3.59 1.22 -9.86
CA ALA A 79 4.55 0.13 -9.71
C ALA A 79 4.97 -0.13 -8.25
N ILE A 80 5.00 0.90 -7.42
CA ILE A 80 5.25 0.77 -5.97
C ILE A 80 4.02 0.15 -5.30
N ASP A 81 2.83 0.63 -5.60
CA ASP A 81 1.56 0.14 -5.03
C ASP A 81 1.31 -1.34 -5.39
N ASP A 82 1.59 -1.74 -6.63
CA ASP A 82 1.51 -3.14 -7.07
C ASP A 82 2.47 -4.05 -6.28
N LEU A 83 3.71 -3.59 -6.06
CA LEU A 83 4.72 -4.35 -5.31
C LEU A 83 4.32 -4.48 -3.83
N ALA A 84 3.86 -3.38 -3.23
CA ALA A 84 3.35 -3.33 -1.87
C ALA A 84 2.12 -4.24 -1.71
N GLY A 85 1.17 -4.17 -2.65
CA GLY A 85 -0.03 -4.98 -2.70
C GLY A 85 0.29 -6.48 -2.82
N ARG A 86 1.28 -6.85 -3.64
CA ARG A 86 1.76 -8.24 -3.73
C ARG A 86 2.34 -8.73 -2.40
N LEU A 87 3.23 -7.96 -1.78
CA LEU A 87 3.85 -8.30 -0.49
C LEU A 87 2.82 -8.42 0.63
N GLY A 88 1.94 -7.43 0.76
CA GLY A 88 0.89 -7.41 1.78
C GLY A 88 -0.13 -8.54 1.59
N SER A 89 -0.54 -8.79 0.34
CA SER A 89 -1.45 -9.90 0.02
C SER A 89 -0.82 -11.25 0.37
N TYR A 90 0.43 -11.48 -0.02
CA TYR A 90 1.12 -12.73 0.34
C TYR A 90 1.23 -12.92 1.85
N ALA A 91 1.72 -11.91 2.57
CA ALA A 91 1.87 -11.96 4.01
C ALA A 91 0.53 -12.20 4.72
N GLY A 92 -0.53 -11.50 4.30
CA GLY A 92 -1.87 -11.68 4.85
C GLY A 92 -2.45 -13.07 4.59
N LEU A 93 -2.25 -13.61 3.38
CA LEU A 93 -2.74 -14.95 3.02
C LEU A 93 -1.99 -16.06 3.76
N VAL A 94 -0.67 -15.98 3.90
CA VAL A 94 0.12 -16.93 4.70
C VAL A 94 -0.33 -16.88 6.16
N HIS A 95 -0.48 -15.69 6.73
CA HIS A 95 -0.93 -15.52 8.12
C HIS A 95 -2.36 -16.02 8.36
N ALA A 96 -3.27 -15.83 7.40
CA ALA A 96 -4.62 -16.38 7.48
C ALA A 96 -4.64 -17.92 7.43
N GLY A 97 -3.63 -18.55 6.81
CA GLY A 97 -3.49 -20.00 6.76
C GLY A 97 -3.06 -20.63 8.08
N ASP A 98 -2.13 -19.99 8.80
CA ASP A 98 -1.66 -20.46 10.13
C ASP A 98 -1.17 -19.29 11.01
N SER A 99 -2.10 -18.66 11.73
CA SER A 99 -1.81 -17.49 12.57
C SER A 99 -1.25 -17.82 13.95
N VAL A 100 -1.12 -19.11 14.30
CA VAL A 100 -0.54 -19.55 15.58
C VAL A 100 0.93 -19.96 15.44
N ASP A 101 1.42 -20.14 14.21
CA ASP A 101 2.84 -20.32 13.94
C ASP A 101 3.62 -19.01 14.20
N PRO A 102 4.59 -19.00 15.15
CA PRO A 102 5.31 -17.78 15.50
C PRO A 102 6.15 -17.18 14.37
N ALA A 103 6.66 -17.99 13.44
CA ALA A 103 7.45 -17.51 12.31
C ALA A 103 6.55 -16.80 11.29
N ILE A 104 5.36 -17.33 11.03
CA ILE A 104 4.36 -16.71 10.18
C ILE A 104 3.84 -15.40 10.78
N SER A 105 3.50 -15.38 12.08
CA SER A 105 3.07 -14.15 12.76
C SER A 105 4.16 -13.08 12.74
N LYS A 106 5.42 -13.46 12.95
CA LYS A 106 6.55 -12.53 12.85
C LYS A 106 6.70 -11.97 11.43
N PHE A 107 6.69 -12.84 10.43
CA PHE A 107 6.79 -12.45 9.02
C PHE A 107 5.71 -11.43 8.63
N TYR A 108 4.46 -11.70 9.00
CA TYR A 108 3.35 -10.79 8.75
C TYR A 108 3.52 -9.44 9.44
N GLY A 109 3.95 -9.44 10.70
CA GLY A 109 4.26 -8.21 11.45
C GLY A 109 5.35 -7.38 10.77
N ASP A 110 6.48 -8.00 10.43
CA ASP A 110 7.61 -7.34 9.77
C ASP A 110 7.21 -6.72 8.42
N VAL A 111 6.43 -7.43 7.59
CA VAL A 111 5.93 -6.91 6.31
C VAL A 111 4.95 -5.76 6.54
N SER A 112 4.02 -5.90 7.49
CA SER A 112 3.02 -4.86 7.80
C SER A 112 3.66 -3.56 8.29
N GLU A 113 4.70 -3.66 9.14
CA GLU A 113 5.47 -2.51 9.62
C GLU A 113 6.17 -1.80 8.47
N ARG A 114 6.81 -2.55 7.57
CA ARG A 114 7.49 -1.96 6.40
C ARG A 114 6.53 -1.33 5.40
N LEU A 115 5.38 -1.95 5.13
CA LEU A 115 4.32 -1.36 4.30
C LEU A 115 3.80 -0.05 4.91
N THR A 116 3.63 -0.01 6.24
CA THR A 116 3.21 1.20 6.95
C THR A 116 4.28 2.29 6.86
N ALA A 117 5.56 1.97 7.03
CA ALA A 117 6.65 2.93 6.88
C ALA A 117 6.74 3.46 5.43
N ALA A 118 6.60 2.58 4.44
CA ALA A 118 6.62 2.91 3.02
C ALA A 118 5.46 3.85 2.64
N SER A 119 4.25 3.65 3.17
CA SER A 119 3.08 4.47 2.82
C SER A 119 3.22 5.94 3.24
N VAL A 120 3.96 6.22 4.33
CA VAL A 120 4.24 7.59 4.78
C VAL A 120 5.00 8.39 3.71
N HIS A 121 5.93 7.75 3.00
CA HIS A 121 6.69 8.38 1.92
C HIS A 121 5.84 8.71 0.69
N LEU A 122 4.69 8.06 0.53
CA LEU A 122 3.84 8.21 -0.65
C LEU A 122 2.64 9.14 -0.42
N LEU A 123 2.25 9.37 0.83
CA LEU A 123 1.06 10.14 1.21
C LEU A 123 1.02 11.54 0.58
N PHE A 124 2.18 12.19 0.40
CA PHE A 124 2.23 13.53 -0.19
C PHE A 124 1.67 13.56 -1.61
N PHE A 125 1.76 12.47 -2.37
CA PHE A 125 1.52 12.48 -3.82
C PHE A 125 0.06 12.77 -4.14
N SER A 126 -0.86 12.06 -3.49
CA SER A 126 -2.30 12.28 -3.65
C SER A 126 -2.71 13.67 -3.15
N LEU A 127 -2.17 14.10 -2.00
CA LEU A 127 -2.43 15.41 -1.40
C LEU A 127 -1.94 16.56 -2.28
N GLU A 128 -0.74 16.47 -2.84
CA GLU A 128 -0.19 17.48 -3.72
C GLU A 128 -0.87 17.48 -5.09
N LEU A 129 -1.23 16.31 -5.62
CA LEU A 129 -1.98 16.21 -6.87
C LEU A 129 -3.37 16.88 -6.75
N ASN A 130 -4.03 16.76 -5.60
CA ASN A 130 -5.27 17.49 -5.29
C ASN A 130 -5.07 19.00 -5.15
N ARG A 131 -3.86 19.47 -4.83
CA ARG A 131 -3.55 20.91 -4.77
C ARG A 131 -3.21 21.54 -6.12
N VAL A 132 -2.91 20.74 -7.14
CA VAL A 132 -2.67 21.27 -8.49
C VAL A 132 -3.93 21.96 -9.02
N ASP A 133 -3.76 23.06 -9.75
CA ASP A 133 -4.87 23.79 -10.37
C ASP A 133 -5.60 22.92 -11.39
N ASP A 134 -6.93 23.07 -11.44
CA ASP A 134 -7.81 22.24 -12.25
C ASP A 134 -7.47 22.36 -13.75
N ASP A 135 -7.25 23.59 -14.22
CA ASP A 135 -6.84 23.87 -15.61
C ASP A 135 -5.46 23.28 -15.95
N VAL A 136 -4.58 23.11 -14.96
CA VAL A 136 -3.27 22.47 -15.15
C VAL A 136 -3.44 20.96 -15.28
N ILE A 137 -4.27 20.35 -14.42
CA ILE A 137 -4.58 18.92 -14.48
C ILE A 137 -5.31 18.56 -15.77
N GLU A 138 -6.33 19.31 -16.19
CA GLU A 138 -7.04 19.05 -17.44
C GLU A 138 -6.13 19.13 -18.66
N ARG A 139 -5.23 20.12 -18.70
CA ARG A 139 -4.24 20.24 -19.77
C ARG A 139 -3.24 19.09 -19.75
N ALA A 140 -2.79 18.67 -18.58
CA ALA A 140 -1.90 17.52 -18.44
C ALA A 140 -2.59 16.23 -18.92
N MET A 141 -3.86 16.03 -18.57
CA MET A 141 -4.67 14.87 -18.98
C MET A 141 -5.03 14.84 -20.47
N ALA A 142 -4.61 15.83 -21.27
CA ALA A 142 -4.61 15.73 -22.72
C ALA A 142 -3.46 14.84 -23.25
N GLU A 143 -2.46 14.53 -22.42
CA GLU A 143 -1.39 13.58 -22.77
C GLU A 143 -1.95 12.15 -22.90
N PRO A 144 -1.78 11.46 -24.04
CA PRO A 144 -2.33 10.12 -24.25
C PRO A 144 -1.90 9.09 -23.20
N ALA A 145 -0.68 9.21 -22.66
CA ALA A 145 -0.16 8.32 -21.62
C ALA A 145 -0.97 8.39 -20.31
N LEU A 146 -1.68 9.50 -20.04
CA LEU A 146 -2.57 9.64 -18.89
C LEU A 146 -3.99 9.11 -19.17
N GLY A 147 -4.32 8.73 -20.40
CA GLY A 147 -5.66 8.25 -20.74
C GLY A 147 -6.09 7.02 -19.93
N HIS A 148 -5.16 6.09 -19.66
CA HIS A 148 -5.42 4.94 -18.80
C HIS A 148 -5.65 5.34 -17.33
N TYR A 149 -4.93 6.35 -16.85
CA TYR A 149 -4.95 6.81 -15.46
C TYR A 149 -6.01 7.88 -15.17
N ARG A 150 -6.65 8.46 -16.19
CA ARG A 150 -7.64 9.52 -16.04
C ARG A 150 -8.74 9.18 -15.02
N PRO A 151 -9.38 7.99 -15.05
CA PRO A 151 -10.41 7.67 -14.05
C PRO A 151 -9.90 7.71 -12.61
N TRP A 152 -8.66 7.26 -12.37
CA TRP A 152 -8.03 7.31 -11.04
C TRP A 152 -7.73 8.75 -10.61
N ILE A 153 -7.23 9.59 -11.53
CA ILE A 153 -7.00 11.02 -11.25
C ILE A 153 -8.33 11.70 -10.93
N GLU A 154 -9.36 11.51 -11.76
CA GLU A 154 -10.67 12.13 -11.55
C GLU A 154 -11.31 11.69 -10.23
N ASP A 155 -11.17 10.42 -9.83
CA ASP A 155 -11.67 9.93 -8.55
C ASP A 155 -10.95 10.56 -7.37
N LEU A 156 -9.61 10.57 -7.39
CA LEU A 156 -8.78 11.22 -6.37
C LEU A 156 -9.14 12.71 -6.20
N ARG A 157 -9.45 13.39 -7.31
CA ARG A 157 -9.77 14.81 -7.34
C ARG A 157 -11.11 15.16 -6.72
N LYS A 158 -12.02 14.19 -6.52
CA LYS A 158 -13.29 14.40 -5.80
C LYS A 158 -13.08 14.73 -4.33
N ASP A 159 -11.94 14.35 -3.75
CA ASP A 159 -11.61 14.62 -2.36
C ASP A 159 -11.09 16.05 -2.13
N LYS A 160 -10.65 16.74 -3.20
CA LYS A 160 -10.05 18.09 -3.14
C LYS A 160 -10.87 19.11 -2.32
N PRO A 161 -12.21 19.22 -2.46
CA PRO A 161 -12.99 20.21 -1.71
C PRO A 161 -12.91 20.02 -0.19
N TYR A 162 -12.85 18.77 0.27
CA TYR A 162 -12.84 18.43 1.69
C TYR A 162 -11.46 18.60 2.34
N GLN A 163 -10.38 18.39 1.59
CA GLN A 163 -9.00 18.55 2.09
C GLN A 163 -8.66 19.98 2.56
N LEU A 164 -9.35 21.00 2.05
CA LEU A 164 -9.15 22.38 2.48
C LEU A 164 -9.80 22.63 3.84
N GLU A 165 -10.98 22.05 4.09
CA GLU A 165 -11.70 22.16 5.35
C GLU A 165 -10.89 21.53 6.49
N ASP A 166 -10.32 20.33 6.28
CA ASP A 166 -9.46 19.65 7.27
C ASP A 166 -8.24 20.50 7.67
N ARG A 167 -7.57 21.13 6.70
CA ARG A 167 -6.40 21.99 6.97
C ARG A 167 -6.79 23.26 7.72
N VAL A 168 -7.97 23.80 7.43
CA VAL A 168 -8.52 24.99 8.10
C VAL A 168 -8.95 24.64 9.52
N GLU A 169 -9.59 23.49 9.73
CA GLU A 169 -9.96 22.99 11.06
C GLU A 169 -8.73 22.74 11.93
N GLN A 170 -7.69 22.11 11.38
CA GLN A 170 -6.40 21.93 12.07
C GLN A 170 -5.78 23.28 12.49
N LEU A 171 -5.80 24.29 11.61
CA LEU A 171 -5.28 25.62 11.91
C LEU A 171 -6.09 26.33 13.01
N PHE A 172 -7.41 26.13 13.05
CA PHE A 172 -8.27 26.68 14.11
C PHE A 172 -8.01 26.01 15.46
N HIS A 173 -7.76 24.71 15.49
CA HIS A 173 -7.41 23.99 16.73
C HIS A 173 -6.04 24.38 17.27
N GLU A 174 -5.01 24.50 16.42
CA GLU A 174 -3.67 24.94 16.81
C GLU A 174 -3.66 26.37 17.38
N LYS A 175 -4.43 27.30 16.77
CA LYS A 175 -4.60 28.67 17.29
C LYS A 175 -5.45 28.77 18.55
N ALA A 176 -6.39 27.85 18.78
CA ALA A 176 -7.21 27.84 19.99
C ALA A 176 -6.47 27.28 21.22
N GLN A 177 -5.39 26.54 21.00
CA GLN A 177 -4.55 25.96 22.06
C GLN A 177 -3.23 26.72 22.31
N SER A 178 -2.97 27.80 21.55
CA SER A 178 -1.82 28.70 21.73
C SER A 178 -2.26 30.05 22.28
#